data_AF-A0A6J3C9B7-F1
#
_entry.id   AF-A0A6J3C9B7-F1
#
_cell.length_a   1.000
_cell.length_b   1.000
_cell.length_c   1.000
_cell.angle_alpha   90.00
_cell.angle_beta   90.00
_cell.angle_gamma   90.00
#
_symmetry.space_group_name_H-M   'P 1'
#
loop_
_entity.id
_entity.type
_entity.pdbx_description
1 polymer ?
#
loop_
_entity_poly.entity_id
_entity_poly.type
_entity_poly.pdbx_seq_one_letter_code
_entity_poly.pdbx_strand_id
1 'polypeptide(L)'
;MQRESYLFLPPRNLMTNNQDLKEQQMHPGFCSATCVDRASLQNEIQKPELKTSDVFITCNLPKRFDHPHWFNGYGCQVSKQHPFYRTSASVYGWYPPGLHSVPTVFFPKNQRFSNHLSQSGMYRNYSLNTKLDPQTYK
;
A
#
# COMPACT_ATOMS: atom_id res chain seq x y z
N MET A 1 -34.48 69.19 -41.10
CA MET A 1 -33.40 68.20 -41.29
C MET A 1 -33.18 67.55 -39.94
N GLN A 2 -33.24 66.22 -39.95
CA GLN A 2 -33.49 65.28 -38.86
C GLN A 2 -32.70 65.56 -37.56
N ARG A 3 -33.43 65.66 -36.43
CA ARG A 3 -33.54 64.74 -35.27
C ARG A 3 -32.40 64.85 -34.25
N GLU A 4 -32.69 65.41 -33.06
CA GLU A 4 -32.96 64.70 -31.77
C GLU A 4 -31.69 64.00 -31.23
N SER A 5 -31.25 64.07 -29.96
CA SER A 5 -31.87 64.48 -28.70
C SER A 5 -30.82 64.35 -27.57
N TYR A 6 -30.73 65.39 -26.72
CA TYR A 6 -30.78 65.34 -25.24
C TYR A 6 -29.98 64.32 -24.38
N LEU A 7 -29.22 64.93 -23.43
CA LEU A 7 -29.14 64.68 -21.98
C LEU A 7 -27.89 64.02 -21.34
N PHE A 8 -27.24 64.88 -20.54
CA PHE A 8 -26.44 64.73 -19.32
C PHE A 8 -26.59 63.41 -18.52
N LEU A 9 -25.47 62.81 -18.08
CA LEU A 9 -25.15 62.34 -16.70
C LEU A 9 -23.82 61.51 -16.64
N PRO A 10 -23.21 61.28 -15.46
CA PRO A 10 -21.77 61.36 -15.16
C PRO A 10 -21.02 60.01 -15.20
N PRO A 11 -19.68 59.98 -15.02
CA PRO A 11 -18.95 58.74 -14.90
C PRO A 11 -18.92 58.27 -13.44
N ARG A 12 -19.32 57.01 -13.17
CA ARG A 12 -18.58 56.07 -12.31
C ARG A 12 -19.36 54.79 -12.03
N ASN A 13 -18.66 53.70 -12.33
CA ASN A 13 -18.45 52.52 -11.50
C ASN A 13 -19.51 51.41 -11.38
N LEU A 14 -18.92 50.21 -11.53
CA LEU A 14 -19.26 48.93 -10.92
C LEU A 14 -20.46 48.20 -11.50
N MET A 15 -20.17 47.29 -12.43
CA MET A 15 -20.28 45.84 -12.21
C MET A 15 -20.26 45.13 -13.57
N THR A 16 -19.15 44.47 -13.92
CA THR A 16 -19.20 43.28 -14.77
C THR A 16 -18.01 42.38 -14.44
N ASN A 17 -18.32 41.31 -13.70
CA ASN A 17 -17.86 39.95 -13.93
C ASN A 17 -16.36 39.75 -14.18
N ASN A 18 -15.61 39.57 -13.09
CA ASN A 18 -14.43 38.72 -13.11
C ASN A 18 -14.89 37.26 -13.30
N GLN A 19 -15.24 36.90 -14.52
CA GLN A 19 -15.02 35.54 -14.99
C GLN A 19 -13.62 35.53 -15.58
N ASP A 20 -12.63 35.39 -14.69
CA ASP A 20 -11.30 34.93 -15.08
C ASP A 20 -11.46 33.51 -15.65
N LEU A 21 -11.71 33.45 -16.95
CA LEU A 21 -11.34 32.31 -17.78
C LEU A 21 -9.85 32.12 -17.53
N LYS A 22 -9.51 31.16 -16.66
CA LYS A 22 -8.12 30.70 -16.51
C LYS A 22 -7.64 30.32 -17.90
N GLU A 23 -6.83 31.19 -18.49
CA GLU A 23 -6.06 30.92 -19.68
C GLU A 23 -5.32 29.60 -19.45
N GLN A 24 -5.78 28.54 -20.12
CA GLN A 24 -4.96 27.37 -20.32
C GLN A 24 -3.89 27.79 -21.31
N GLN A 25 -2.80 28.35 -20.79
CA GLN A 25 -1.61 28.65 -21.57
C GLN A 25 -1.07 27.33 -22.11
N MET A 26 -1.30 27.08 -23.41
CA MET A 26 -0.65 25.99 -24.12
C MET A 26 0.83 26.32 -24.28
N HIS A 27 1.68 25.59 -23.56
CA HIS A 27 3.13 25.72 -23.67
C HIS A 27 3.68 24.73 -24.72
N PRO A 28 4.59 25.16 -25.61
CA PRO A 28 5.13 24.30 -26.66
C PRO A 28 6.24 23.36 -26.14
N GLY A 29 6.16 22.08 -26.53
CA GLY A 29 7.26 21.12 -26.47
C GLY A 29 7.00 19.88 -25.61
N PHE A 30 6.08 19.00 -26.05
CA PHE A 30 5.95 17.66 -25.48
C PHE A 30 7.08 16.77 -26.03
N CYS A 31 8.07 16.47 -25.19
CA CYS A 31 9.13 15.50 -25.45
C CYS A 31 8.92 14.29 -24.51
N SER A 32 8.75 13.10 -25.07
CA SER A 32 8.42 11.83 -24.39
C SER A 32 9.42 11.45 -23.27
N ALA A 33 9.07 10.80 -22.16
CA ALA A 33 7.84 10.13 -21.75
C ALA A 33 7.63 10.34 -20.22
N THR A 34 6.52 11.00 -19.86
CA THR A 34 6.14 11.49 -18.51
C THR A 34 6.92 12.71 -18.01
N CYS A 35 6.91 13.80 -18.78
CA CYS A 35 7.20 15.12 -18.22
C CYS A 35 6.03 15.58 -17.33
N VAL A 36 5.98 15.05 -16.10
CA VAL A 36 5.11 15.61 -15.06
C VAL A 36 5.74 16.94 -14.64
N ASP A 37 4.94 18.01 -14.56
CA ASP A 37 5.39 19.28 -13.99
C ASP A 37 6.10 19.01 -12.63
N ARG A 38 7.18 19.73 -12.34
CA ARG A 38 7.96 19.56 -11.10
C ARG A 38 7.05 19.63 -9.87
N ALA A 39 6.05 20.51 -9.88
CA ALA A 39 5.06 20.61 -8.81
C ALA A 39 4.20 19.33 -8.69
N SER A 40 3.79 18.77 -9.83
CA SER A 40 3.00 17.53 -9.86
C SER A 40 3.82 16.32 -9.39
N LEU A 41 5.09 16.23 -9.77
CA LEU A 41 6.01 15.20 -9.26
C LEU A 41 6.21 15.33 -7.73
N GLN A 42 6.37 16.54 -7.22
CA GLN A 42 6.45 16.78 -5.78
C GLN A 42 5.17 16.32 -5.07
N ASN A 43 3.99 16.62 -5.63
CA ASN A 43 2.72 16.19 -5.06
C ASN A 43 2.57 14.65 -5.02
N GLU A 44 3.00 13.95 -6.07
CA GLU A 44 2.99 12.47 -6.09
C GLU A 44 3.98 11.87 -5.09
N ILE A 45 5.16 12.48 -4.89
CA ILE A 45 6.12 12.02 -3.87
C ILE A 45 5.56 12.22 -2.45
N GLN A 46 4.76 13.27 -2.23
CA GLN A 46 4.11 13.51 -0.93
C GLN A 46 2.91 12.60 -0.69
N LYS A 47 2.43 11.88 -1.70
CA LYS A 47 1.31 10.95 -1.55
C LYS A 47 1.73 9.80 -0.62
N PRO A 48 0.87 9.37 0.30
CA PRO A 48 1.16 8.18 1.09
C PRO A 48 1.35 6.97 0.19
N GLU A 49 2.27 6.09 0.57
CA GLU A 49 2.56 4.87 -0.17
C GLU A 49 1.32 3.95 -0.21
N LEU A 50 1.09 3.36 -1.38
CA LEU A 50 -0.05 2.48 -1.64
C LEU A 50 0.05 1.19 -0.81
N LYS A 51 -1.02 0.86 -0.08
CA LYS A 51 -1.13 -0.39 0.68
C LYS A 51 -1.96 -1.42 -0.09
N THR A 52 -1.84 -2.69 0.29
CA THR A 52 -2.72 -3.73 -0.29
C THR A 52 -4.16 -3.56 0.18
N SER A 53 -4.38 -3.14 1.42
CA SER A 53 -5.71 -2.80 1.95
C SER A 53 -6.41 -1.65 1.21
N ASP A 54 -5.66 -0.75 0.56
CA ASP A 54 -6.26 0.34 -0.24
C ASP A 54 -6.83 -0.16 -1.57
N VAL A 55 -6.34 -1.29 -2.08
CA VAL A 55 -6.69 -1.83 -3.41
C VAL A 55 -7.56 -3.08 -3.31
N PHE A 56 -7.37 -3.89 -2.26
CA PHE A 56 -8.06 -5.15 -2.04
C PHE A 56 -8.75 -5.19 -0.68
N ILE A 57 -9.83 -5.96 -0.61
CA ILE A 57 -10.53 -6.24 0.65
C ILE A 57 -9.70 -7.25 1.45
N THR A 58 -8.98 -6.81 2.48
CA THR A 58 -8.09 -7.68 3.28
C THR A 58 -8.69 -8.11 4.61
N CYS A 59 -8.25 -9.25 5.14
CA CYS A 59 -8.63 -9.74 6.47
C CYS A 59 -7.41 -10.28 7.24
N ASN A 60 -7.18 -9.77 8.46
CA ASN A 60 -6.09 -10.19 9.35
C ASN A 60 -4.69 -10.18 8.70
N LEU A 61 -4.44 -9.25 7.78
CA LEU A 61 -3.20 -9.20 7.04
C LEU A 61 -2.06 -8.60 7.89
N PRO A 62 -0.92 -9.30 8.06
CA PRO A 62 0.25 -8.73 8.70
C PRO A 62 0.73 -7.46 7.99
N LYS A 63 1.18 -6.47 8.76
CA LYS A 63 1.69 -5.19 8.24
C LYS A 63 2.71 -5.35 7.11
N ARG A 64 3.57 -6.38 7.18
CA ARG A 64 4.55 -6.68 6.12
C ARG A 64 3.92 -7.03 4.78
N PHE A 65 2.78 -7.71 4.77
CA PHE A 65 2.05 -8.00 3.53
C PHE A 65 1.12 -6.86 3.13
N ASP A 66 0.74 -5.99 4.08
CA ASP A 66 -0.03 -4.78 3.80
C ASP A 66 0.79 -3.70 3.09
N HIS A 67 2.11 -3.68 3.32
CA HIS A 67 3.05 -2.70 2.80
C HIS A 67 4.07 -3.34 1.84
N PRO A 68 3.85 -3.32 0.51
CA PRO A 68 4.76 -3.92 -0.46
C PRO A 68 6.19 -3.35 -0.43
N HIS A 69 6.36 -2.08 -0.04
CA HIS A 69 7.68 -1.44 0.05
C HIS A 69 8.55 -1.99 1.21
N TRP A 70 7.97 -2.73 2.17
CA TRP A 70 8.76 -3.38 3.24
C TRP A 70 9.55 -4.61 2.77
N PHE A 71 9.31 -5.09 1.54
CA PHE A 71 10.09 -6.16 0.94
C PHE A 71 11.43 -5.62 0.40
N ASN A 72 12.50 -5.92 1.14
CA ASN A 72 13.86 -5.48 0.83
C ASN A 72 14.81 -6.69 0.66
N GLY A 73 15.95 -6.47 0.01
CA GLY A 73 17.01 -7.48 -0.15
C GLY A 73 16.89 -8.35 -1.40
N TYR A 74 16.00 -8.01 -2.34
CA TYR A 74 15.85 -8.73 -3.59
C TYR A 74 16.90 -8.32 -4.62
N GLY A 75 17.22 -9.23 -5.55
CA GLY A 75 18.31 -9.02 -6.52
C GLY A 75 18.23 -7.71 -7.28
N CYS A 76 17.03 -7.28 -7.70
CA CYS A 76 16.84 -6.02 -8.42
C CYS A 76 17.14 -4.76 -7.58
N GLN A 77 17.15 -4.87 -6.25
CA GLN A 77 17.40 -3.76 -5.32
C GLN A 77 18.87 -3.66 -4.91
N VAL A 78 19.54 -4.81 -4.74
CA VAL A 78 20.87 -4.88 -4.12
C VAL A 78 21.98 -5.30 -5.09
N SER A 79 21.65 -5.96 -6.20
CA SER A 79 22.67 -6.55 -7.06
C SER A 79 23.46 -5.48 -7.80
N LYS A 80 24.78 -5.54 -7.63
CA LYS A 80 25.76 -4.76 -8.39
C LYS A 80 26.40 -5.58 -9.52
N GLN A 81 25.88 -6.79 -9.77
CA GLN A 81 26.46 -7.71 -10.74
C GLN A 81 26.19 -7.22 -12.17
N HIS A 82 27.26 -7.22 -12.97
CA HIS A 82 27.16 -6.85 -14.38
C HIS A 82 26.16 -7.77 -15.10
N PRO A 83 25.24 -7.23 -15.94
CA PRO A 83 24.22 -8.01 -16.62
C PRO A 83 24.76 -9.23 -17.40
N PHE A 84 25.94 -9.11 -18.04
CA PHE A 84 26.56 -10.23 -18.79
C PHE A 84 27.06 -11.40 -17.93
N TYR A 85 27.27 -11.19 -16.62
CA TYR A 85 27.79 -12.24 -15.75
C TYR A 85 26.70 -12.87 -14.86
N ARG A 86 25.41 -12.62 -15.14
CA ARG A 86 24.31 -13.22 -14.38
C ARG A 86 24.12 -14.68 -14.74
N THR A 87 23.94 -15.52 -13.71
CA THR A 87 23.64 -16.94 -13.87
C THR A 87 22.13 -17.18 -13.85
N SER A 88 21.67 -18.32 -14.36
CA SER A 88 20.25 -18.71 -14.25
C SER A 88 19.76 -18.83 -12.80
N ALA A 89 20.64 -19.26 -11.88
CA ALA A 89 20.34 -19.31 -10.45
C ALA A 89 20.04 -17.92 -9.85
N SER A 90 20.66 -16.85 -10.39
CA SER A 90 20.43 -15.48 -9.92
C SER A 90 19.03 -14.94 -10.22
N VAL A 91 18.24 -15.62 -11.05
CA VAL A 91 16.85 -15.26 -11.35
C VAL A 91 15.93 -15.51 -10.15
N TYR A 92 16.20 -16.55 -9.36
CA TYR A 92 15.41 -16.84 -8.17
C TYR A 92 15.62 -15.74 -7.11
N GLY A 93 14.53 -15.20 -6.57
CA GLY A 93 14.61 -14.10 -5.61
C GLY A 93 15.05 -12.76 -6.21
N TRP A 94 15.00 -12.60 -7.54
CA TRP A 94 15.39 -11.35 -8.19
C TRP A 94 14.40 -10.21 -7.91
N TYR A 95 13.10 -10.48 -7.94
CA TYR A 95 12.04 -9.47 -7.74
C TYR A 95 11.32 -9.64 -6.40
N PRO A 96 11.00 -8.54 -5.70
CA PRO A 96 10.15 -8.57 -4.51
C PRO A 96 8.70 -8.94 -4.87
N PRO A 97 7.92 -9.50 -3.94
CA PRO A 97 6.50 -9.72 -4.14
C PRO A 97 5.76 -8.38 -4.25
N GLY A 98 4.89 -8.28 -5.26
CA GLY A 98 4.04 -7.10 -5.47
C GLY A 98 2.67 -7.23 -4.80
N LEU A 99 1.84 -6.20 -4.98
CA LEU A 99 0.48 -6.11 -4.44
C LEU A 99 -0.41 -7.31 -4.81
N HIS A 100 -0.26 -7.81 -6.04
CA HIS A 100 -1.05 -8.93 -6.57
C HIS A 100 -0.46 -10.31 -6.21
N SER A 101 0.76 -10.36 -5.68
CA SER A 101 1.44 -11.60 -5.33
C SER A 101 1.30 -11.96 -3.85
N VAL A 102 1.04 -10.98 -2.99
CA VAL A 102 0.84 -11.18 -1.55
C VAL A 102 -0.60 -11.65 -1.28
N PRO A 103 -0.82 -12.45 -0.20
CA PRO A 103 -2.15 -12.92 0.12
C PRO A 103 -3.03 -11.77 0.62
N THR A 104 -4.32 -11.86 0.33
CA THR A 104 -5.33 -10.91 0.82
C THR A 104 -5.81 -11.25 2.25
N VAL A 105 -5.69 -12.52 2.64
CA VAL A 105 -6.13 -13.03 3.94
C VAL A 105 -5.04 -13.92 4.54
N PHE A 106 -4.80 -13.78 5.85
CA PHE A 106 -3.77 -14.54 6.54
C PHE A 106 -4.27 -15.09 7.89
N PHE A 107 -4.19 -16.42 8.06
CA PHE A 107 -4.60 -17.13 9.27
C PHE A 107 -3.38 -17.84 9.91
N PRO A 108 -2.59 -17.15 10.74
CA PRO A 108 -1.44 -17.76 11.36
C PRO A 108 -1.86 -18.78 12.41
N LYS A 109 -1.19 -19.94 12.43
CA LYS A 109 -1.27 -20.84 13.57
C LYS A 109 -0.43 -20.27 14.70
N ASN A 110 -1.08 -19.85 15.78
CA ASN A 110 -0.35 -19.48 16.99
C ASN A 110 0.17 -20.74 17.68
N GLN A 111 1.38 -20.66 18.26
CA GLN A 111 1.98 -21.76 19.02
C GLN A 111 2.06 -21.40 20.52
N ARG A 112 1.31 -20.39 20.98
CA ARG A 112 1.43 -19.87 22.35
C ARG A 112 1.15 -20.95 23.39
N PHE A 113 0.10 -21.74 23.19
CA PHE A 113 -0.25 -22.85 24.07
C PHE A 113 0.83 -23.94 24.10
N SER A 114 1.24 -24.42 22.92
CA SER A 114 2.24 -25.48 22.81
C SER A 114 3.60 -25.06 23.37
N ASN A 115 4.03 -23.81 23.13
CA ASN A 115 5.27 -23.26 23.67
C ASN A 115 5.22 -23.11 25.19
N HIS A 116 4.06 -22.81 25.75
CA HIS A 116 3.88 -22.77 27.20
C HIS A 116 3.97 -24.18 27.79
N LEU A 117 3.27 -25.16 27.19
CA LEU A 117 3.29 -26.55 27.64
C LEU A 117 4.68 -27.19 27.49
N SER A 118 5.42 -26.89 26.42
CA SER A 118 6.75 -27.46 26.19
C SER A 118 7.76 -27.05 27.26
N GLN A 119 7.58 -25.89 27.89
CA GLN A 119 8.42 -25.45 29.00
C GLN A 119 8.22 -26.27 30.27
N SER A 120 7.06 -26.92 30.43
CA SER A 120 6.73 -27.76 31.59
C SER A 120 7.38 -29.16 31.56
N GLY A 121 7.99 -29.55 30.44
CA GLY A 121 8.66 -30.84 30.29
C GLY A 121 7.71 -32.02 30.03
N MET A 122 8.25 -33.24 30.11
CA MET A 122 7.47 -34.45 29.86
C MET A 122 6.53 -34.75 31.03
N TYR A 123 5.27 -35.06 30.72
CA TYR A 123 4.30 -35.50 31.71
C TYR A 123 4.79 -36.75 32.45
N ARG A 124 4.58 -36.76 33.77
CA ARG A 124 4.78 -37.93 34.63
C ARG A 124 3.54 -38.12 35.52
N ASN A 125 3.09 -39.37 35.63
CA ASN A 125 2.00 -39.72 36.53
C ASN A 125 2.55 -39.96 37.94
N TYR A 126 2.03 -39.21 38.91
CA TYR A 126 2.32 -39.37 40.35
C TYR A 126 1.03 -39.63 41.17
N SER A 127 -0.04 -40.12 40.52
CA SER A 127 -1.31 -40.40 41.20
C SER A 127 -1.31 -41.76 41.88
N LEU A 128 -2.13 -41.91 42.94
CA LEU A 128 -2.38 -43.21 43.60
C LEU A 128 -3.47 -43.99 42.86
N ASN A 129 -3.34 -45.33 42.85
CA ASN A 129 -4.40 -46.21 42.36
C ASN A 129 -5.50 -46.33 43.43
N THR A 130 -6.56 -45.53 43.28
CA THR A 130 -7.70 -45.49 44.22
C THR A 130 -8.96 -46.16 43.69
N LYS A 131 -8.89 -46.85 42.54
CA LYS A 131 -10.06 -47.55 42.00
C LYS A 131 -10.48 -48.66 42.99
N LEU A 132 -11.78 -48.76 43.25
CA LEU A 132 -12.34 -49.93 43.92
C LEU A 132 -12.31 -51.11 42.96
N ASP A 133 -11.91 -52.28 43.45
CA ASP A 133 -11.95 -53.48 42.63
C ASP A 133 -13.41 -53.84 42.31
N PRO A 134 -13.72 -54.13 41.04
CA PRO A 134 -15.06 -54.48 40.62
C PRO A 134 -15.48 -55.77 41.33
N GLN A 135 -16.61 -55.70 42.06
CA GLN A 135 -17.19 -56.87 42.70
C GLN A 135 -17.78 -57.77 41.62
N THR A 136 -17.04 -58.83 41.26
CA THR A 136 -17.54 -59.88 40.38
C THR A 136 -18.40 -60.85 41.19
N TYR A 137 -19.64 -60.46 41.47
CA TYR A 137 -20.63 -61.42 41.97
C TYR A 137 -21.06 -62.31 40.79
N LYS A 138 -20.87 -63.63 40.94
CA LYS A 138 -21.33 -64.69 40.04
C LYS A 138 -22.78 -65.06 40.32
#